data_AF-A0AAW1HW67-F1
#
_entry.id   AF-A0AAW1HW67-F1
#
_cell.length_a   1.000
_cell.length_b   1.000
_cell.length_c   1.000
_cell.angle_alpha   90.00
_cell.angle_beta   90.00
_cell.angle_gamma   90.00
#
_symmetry.space_group_name_H-M   'P 1'
#
loop_
_entity.id
_entity.type
_entity.pdbx_description
1 polymer ?
#
loop_
_entity_poly.entity_id
_entity_poly.type
_entity_poly.pdbx_seq_one_letter_code
_entity_poly.pdbx_strand_id
1 'polypeptide(L)'
;MNVTQEAGKECDSQVIVREAIIGILRYHEDARSKNGGVCLMGKYHDVLYIAIRLCYDWQLKDSQTIASLLDEIYSCENTFERILLGALFGTRAPHYLAGWKSDFENQEDNVRAMVYYLDHATNANLEYKHGPNQELIRYIDIPIESCGKLTSLKIAVQLGLPDKLYILLRFGALVTTENDDEPVVVWLLDKLTEYTGCYPYNFVSCLQLLCRVVPNICPKSDVDQQLVRQIMFEKYNDLINHGIMPLNRCGVVPSELKHLSRCTIRNILWKNFELPNAIRKLPIPERLHKYLDLLED
;
A
#
# COMPACT_ATOMS: atom_id res chain seq x y z
N MET A 1 -43.10 -4.77 -45.59
CA MET A 1 -41.71 -4.57 -45.09
C MET A 1 -41.78 -3.52 -44.01
N ASN A 2 -41.85 -3.93 -42.74
CA ASN A 2 -41.58 -3.07 -41.61
C ASN A 2 -40.58 -3.83 -40.75
N VAL A 3 -39.33 -3.42 -40.84
CA VAL A 3 -38.23 -3.94 -40.04
C VAL A 3 -38.47 -3.44 -38.62
N THR A 4 -38.81 -4.35 -37.72
CA THR A 4 -38.74 -4.14 -36.28
C THR A 4 -37.29 -3.87 -35.92
N GLN A 5 -36.96 -2.60 -35.62
CA GLN A 5 -35.79 -2.25 -34.85
C GLN A 5 -35.94 -2.93 -33.48
N GLU A 6 -35.26 -4.07 -33.31
CA GLU A 6 -34.96 -4.57 -31.98
C GLU A 6 -34.08 -3.52 -31.29
N ALA A 7 -34.70 -2.79 -30.36
CA ALA A 7 -33.98 -1.97 -29.41
C ALA A 7 -33.03 -2.89 -28.64
N GLY A 8 -31.74 -2.81 -28.96
CA GLY A 8 -30.70 -3.47 -28.21
C GLY A 8 -30.84 -3.05 -26.76
N LYS A 9 -31.08 -4.03 -25.87
CA LYS A 9 -30.97 -3.81 -24.42
C LYS A 9 -29.57 -3.25 -24.17
N GLU A 10 -29.48 -1.99 -23.75
CA GLU A 10 -28.28 -1.46 -23.10
C GLU A 10 -27.99 -2.36 -21.91
N CYS A 11 -27.10 -3.33 -22.11
CA CYS A 11 -26.61 -4.16 -21.03
C CYS A 11 -25.65 -3.27 -20.23
N ASP A 12 -25.94 -3.12 -18.93
CA ASP A 12 -25.12 -2.33 -18.02
C ASP A 12 -23.65 -2.78 -18.13
N SER A 13 -22.77 -1.84 -18.48
CA SER A 13 -21.34 -2.09 -18.64
C SER A 13 -20.72 -2.77 -17.42
N GLN A 14 -21.24 -2.52 -16.22
CA GLN A 14 -20.77 -3.16 -14.99
C GLN A 14 -21.08 -4.67 -14.99
N VAL A 15 -22.26 -5.06 -15.46
CA VAL A 15 -22.65 -6.46 -15.60
C VAL A 15 -21.78 -7.14 -16.65
N ILE A 16 -21.59 -6.52 -17.83
CA ILE A 16 -20.77 -7.10 -18.90
C ILE A 16 -19.34 -7.35 -18.40
N VAL A 17 -18.72 -6.34 -17.79
CA VAL A 17 -17.36 -6.45 -17.29
C VAL A 17 -17.28 -7.53 -16.21
N ARG A 18 -18.18 -7.52 -15.22
CA ARG A 18 -18.22 -8.56 -14.17
C ARG A 18 -18.31 -9.98 -14.76
N GLU A 19 -19.22 -10.22 -15.71
CA GLU A 19 -19.34 -11.53 -16.34
C GLU A 19 -18.09 -11.90 -17.15
N ALA A 20 -17.43 -10.93 -17.79
CA ALA A 20 -16.16 -11.15 -18.48
C ALA A 20 -15.04 -11.56 -17.50
N ILE A 21 -14.92 -10.88 -16.35
CA ILE A 21 -13.95 -11.24 -15.32
C ILE A 21 -14.22 -12.65 -14.77
N ILE A 22 -15.48 -12.97 -14.46
CA ILE A 22 -15.87 -14.33 -14.02
C ILE A 22 -15.51 -15.37 -15.10
N GLY A 23 -15.74 -15.07 -16.37
CA GLY A 23 -15.35 -15.92 -17.49
C GLY A 23 -13.84 -16.14 -17.55
N ILE A 24 -13.04 -15.10 -17.34
CA ILE A 24 -11.58 -15.18 -17.30
C ILE A 24 -11.11 -16.05 -16.12
N LEU A 25 -11.67 -15.85 -14.92
CA LEU A 25 -11.33 -16.64 -13.74
C LEU A 25 -11.64 -18.13 -13.96
N ARG A 26 -12.81 -18.44 -14.53
CA ARG A 26 -13.17 -19.82 -14.89
C ARG A 26 -12.20 -20.43 -15.91
N TYR A 27 -11.83 -19.66 -16.93
CA TYR A 27 -10.85 -20.12 -17.92
C TYR A 27 -9.49 -20.44 -17.29
N HIS A 28 -9.01 -19.56 -16.40
CA HIS A 28 -7.77 -19.78 -15.66
C HIS A 28 -7.85 -21.04 -14.80
N GLU A 29 -8.92 -21.19 -14.02
CA GLU A 29 -9.12 -22.34 -13.14
C GLU A 29 -9.26 -23.66 -13.92
N ASP A 30 -9.98 -23.66 -15.04
CA ASP A 30 -10.09 -24.83 -15.92
C ASP A 30 -8.72 -25.27 -16.46
N ALA A 31 -7.87 -24.31 -16.83
CA ALA A 31 -6.52 -24.58 -17.33
C ALA A 31 -5.61 -25.12 -16.20
N ARG A 32 -5.68 -24.51 -15.02
CA ARG A 32 -4.95 -24.91 -13.81
C ARG A 32 -5.36 -26.31 -13.34
N SER A 33 -6.66 -26.59 -13.25
CA SER A 33 -7.22 -27.89 -12.88
C SER A 33 -6.80 -28.99 -13.86
N LYS A 34 -6.79 -28.72 -15.18
CA LYS A 34 -6.26 -29.66 -16.19
C LYS A 34 -4.76 -29.91 -16.07
N ASN A 35 -4.02 -29.00 -15.44
CA ASN A 35 -2.59 -29.09 -15.18
C ASN A 35 -2.28 -29.54 -13.74
N GLY A 36 -3.15 -30.37 -13.14
CA GLY A 36 -2.92 -30.93 -11.80
C GLY A 36 -3.01 -29.91 -10.66
N GLY A 37 -3.74 -28.80 -10.86
CA GLY A 37 -3.93 -27.75 -9.87
C GLY A 37 -2.84 -26.67 -9.88
N VAL A 38 -1.89 -26.73 -10.83
CA VAL A 38 -0.77 -25.79 -10.96
C VAL A 38 -1.02 -24.83 -12.13
N CYS A 39 -0.84 -23.54 -11.91
CA CYS A 39 -0.97 -22.53 -12.96
C CYS A 39 0.08 -22.76 -14.08
N LEU A 40 -0.38 -22.68 -15.35
CA LEU A 40 0.46 -22.86 -16.53
C LEU A 40 1.33 -21.64 -16.88
N MET A 41 1.18 -20.53 -16.15
CA MET A 41 1.88 -19.26 -16.37
C MET A 41 1.74 -18.73 -17.82
N GLY A 42 2.53 -17.70 -18.17
CA GLY A 42 2.52 -17.07 -19.49
C GLY A 42 1.11 -16.68 -19.92
N LYS A 43 0.72 -17.01 -21.16
CA LYS A 43 -0.59 -16.63 -21.72
C LYS A 43 -1.82 -17.06 -20.89
N TYR A 44 -1.71 -18.15 -20.12
CA TYR A 44 -2.83 -18.65 -19.31
C TYR A 44 -3.00 -17.82 -18.03
N HIS A 45 -1.92 -17.22 -17.55
CA HIS A 45 -1.89 -16.38 -16.36
C HIS A 45 -1.99 -14.89 -16.70
N ASP A 46 -1.38 -14.46 -17.81
CA ASP A 46 -1.41 -13.08 -18.31
C ASP A 46 -2.84 -12.58 -18.57
N VAL A 47 -3.79 -13.49 -18.83
CA VAL A 47 -5.21 -13.15 -18.95
C VAL A 47 -5.79 -12.54 -17.66
N LEU A 48 -5.25 -12.90 -16.49
CA LEU A 48 -5.62 -12.28 -15.21
C LEU A 48 -5.20 -10.81 -15.18
N TYR A 49 -4.08 -10.44 -15.82
CA TYR A 49 -3.67 -9.04 -15.92
C TYR A 49 -4.45 -8.25 -16.97
N ILE A 50 -4.96 -8.92 -17.99
CA ILE A 50 -6.00 -8.34 -18.86
C ILE A 50 -7.27 -8.06 -18.03
N ALA A 51 -7.66 -8.99 -17.15
CA ALA A 51 -8.81 -8.80 -16.26
C ALA A 51 -8.58 -7.64 -15.27
N ILE A 52 -7.37 -7.51 -14.71
CA ILE A 52 -6.96 -6.35 -13.91
C ILE A 52 -7.21 -5.08 -14.73
N ARG A 53 -6.59 -4.95 -15.91
CA ARG A 53 -6.76 -3.77 -16.75
C ARG A 53 -8.22 -3.47 -17.07
N LEU A 54 -9.03 -4.48 -17.40
CA LEU A 54 -10.47 -4.32 -17.67
C LEU A 54 -11.25 -3.81 -16.46
N CYS A 55 -11.00 -4.35 -15.26
CA CYS A 55 -11.62 -3.86 -14.03
C CYS A 55 -11.35 -2.36 -13.85
N TYR A 56 -10.09 -1.95 -14.01
CA TYR A 56 -9.68 -0.55 -13.86
C TYR A 56 -10.25 0.34 -14.96
N ASP A 57 -10.14 -0.02 -16.24
CA ASP A 57 -10.61 0.82 -17.35
C ASP A 57 -12.12 1.10 -17.27
N TRP A 58 -12.89 0.11 -16.80
CA TRP A 58 -14.34 0.23 -16.65
C TRP A 58 -14.78 0.62 -15.24
N GLN A 59 -13.84 0.85 -14.32
CA GLN A 59 -14.09 1.22 -12.93
C GLN A 59 -15.15 0.30 -12.29
N LEU A 60 -14.92 -1.01 -12.38
CA LEU A 60 -15.84 -2.02 -11.87
C LEU A 60 -16.07 -1.81 -10.36
N LYS A 61 -17.32 -1.62 -9.95
CA LYS A 61 -17.64 -1.30 -8.55
C LYS A 61 -17.71 -2.52 -7.62
N ASP A 62 -17.76 -3.72 -8.19
CA ASP A 62 -17.93 -4.96 -7.45
C ASP A 62 -16.60 -5.41 -6.81
N SER A 63 -16.39 -5.00 -5.56
CA SER A 63 -15.22 -5.37 -4.77
C SER A 63 -15.07 -6.88 -4.60
N GLN A 64 -16.15 -7.67 -4.61
CA GLN A 64 -16.05 -9.12 -4.44
C GLN A 64 -15.46 -9.79 -5.68
N THR A 65 -15.86 -9.34 -6.87
CA THR A 65 -15.29 -9.84 -8.13
C THR A 65 -13.81 -9.49 -8.25
N ILE A 66 -13.43 -8.27 -7.84
CA ILE A 66 -12.03 -7.83 -7.86
C ILE A 66 -11.21 -8.58 -6.80
N ALA A 67 -11.77 -8.81 -5.62
CA ALA A 67 -11.16 -9.64 -4.58
C ALA A 67 -10.85 -11.05 -5.10
N SER A 68 -11.82 -11.71 -5.74
CA SER A 68 -11.58 -13.04 -6.33
C SER A 68 -10.48 -13.04 -7.41
N LEU A 69 -10.37 -11.95 -8.19
CA LEU A 69 -9.27 -11.80 -9.14
C LEU A 69 -7.91 -11.64 -8.45
N LEU A 70 -7.83 -10.82 -7.39
CA LEU A 70 -6.60 -10.65 -6.61
C LEU A 70 -6.21 -11.95 -5.89
N ASP A 71 -7.17 -12.70 -5.37
CA ASP A 71 -6.94 -14.00 -4.74
C ASP A 71 -6.36 -15.02 -5.73
N GLU A 72 -6.90 -15.09 -6.96
CA GLU A 72 -6.37 -15.96 -8.01
C GLU A 72 -4.93 -15.58 -8.38
N ILE A 73 -4.62 -14.29 -8.54
CA ILE A 73 -3.26 -13.81 -8.81
C ILE A 73 -2.31 -14.20 -7.67
N TYR A 74 -2.68 -13.91 -6.43
CA TYR A 74 -1.85 -14.21 -5.27
C TYR A 74 -1.62 -15.72 -5.11
N SER A 75 -2.64 -16.55 -5.37
CA SER A 75 -2.50 -18.00 -5.28
C SER A 75 -1.44 -18.58 -6.24
N CYS A 76 -1.13 -17.85 -7.33
CA CYS A 76 -0.14 -18.25 -8.31
C CYS A 76 1.24 -17.61 -8.04
N GLU A 77 1.26 -16.33 -7.68
CA GLU A 77 2.51 -15.54 -7.63
C GLU A 77 3.02 -15.30 -6.21
N ASN A 78 2.15 -15.33 -5.20
CA ASN A 78 2.41 -14.89 -3.82
C ASN A 78 2.90 -13.43 -3.71
N THR A 79 2.61 -12.59 -4.70
CA THR A 79 2.96 -11.16 -4.74
C THR A 79 1.96 -10.38 -5.60
N PHE A 80 1.97 -9.05 -5.47
CA PHE A 80 1.21 -8.12 -6.31
C PHE A 80 2.13 -7.13 -7.05
N GLU A 81 3.39 -7.49 -7.23
CA GLU A 81 4.40 -6.59 -7.79
C GLU A 81 4.03 -6.05 -9.19
N ARG A 82 3.25 -6.81 -9.96
CA ARG A 82 2.79 -6.37 -11.29
C ARG A 82 1.85 -5.18 -11.27
N ILE A 83 1.10 -5.02 -10.19
CA ILE A 83 0.24 -3.85 -9.94
C ILE A 83 1.06 -2.70 -9.34
N LEU A 84 2.04 -3.01 -8.48
CA LEU A 84 2.68 -2.02 -7.60
C LEU A 84 3.95 -1.38 -8.18
N LEU A 85 4.78 -2.13 -8.92
CA LEU A 85 6.09 -1.65 -9.39
C LEU A 85 5.98 -0.44 -10.31
N GLY A 86 5.00 -0.44 -11.22
CA GLY A 86 4.81 0.69 -12.12
C GLY A 86 4.40 1.97 -11.38
N ALA A 87 3.69 1.86 -10.26
CA ALA A 87 3.33 3.01 -9.43
C ALA A 87 4.56 3.57 -8.69
N LEU A 88 5.39 2.69 -8.14
CA LEU A 88 6.59 3.05 -7.36
C LEU A 88 7.73 3.58 -8.25
N PHE A 89 8.04 2.88 -9.34
CA PHE A 89 9.25 3.14 -10.14
C PHE A 89 8.96 3.70 -11.55
N GLY A 90 7.69 3.82 -11.95
CA GLY A 90 7.29 4.23 -13.29
C GLY A 90 7.29 3.07 -14.30
N THR A 91 6.85 3.34 -15.53
CA THR A 91 6.50 2.29 -16.51
C THR A 91 7.66 1.49 -17.09
N ARG A 92 8.89 2.00 -16.99
CA ARG A 92 10.09 1.34 -17.53
C ARG A 92 10.77 0.40 -16.56
N ALA A 93 10.69 0.67 -15.27
CA ALA A 93 11.41 -0.09 -14.25
C ALA A 93 10.95 -1.55 -14.13
N PRO A 94 9.64 -1.90 -14.25
CA PRO A 94 9.21 -3.29 -14.28
C PRO A 94 9.97 -4.15 -15.30
N HIS A 95 10.31 -3.59 -16.46
CA HIS A 95 11.04 -4.32 -17.50
C HIS A 95 12.46 -4.68 -17.04
N TYR A 96 13.11 -3.79 -16.28
CA TYR A 96 14.46 -4.04 -15.76
C TYR A 96 14.47 -4.92 -14.51
N LEU A 97 13.45 -4.81 -13.66
CA LEU A 97 13.37 -5.52 -12.38
C LEU A 97 12.80 -6.93 -12.51
N ALA A 98 11.80 -7.10 -13.38
CA ALA A 98 11.01 -8.33 -13.45
C ALA A 98 10.72 -8.79 -14.89
N GLY A 99 11.25 -8.11 -15.90
CA GLY A 99 11.20 -8.56 -17.30
C GLY A 99 9.88 -8.33 -18.04
N TRP A 100 8.93 -7.59 -17.46
CA TRP A 100 7.63 -7.28 -18.07
C TRP A 100 7.40 -5.76 -18.18
N LYS A 101 6.55 -5.34 -19.11
CA LYS A 101 6.17 -3.93 -19.27
C LYS A 101 4.91 -3.66 -18.45
N SER A 102 4.83 -2.51 -17.79
CA SER A 102 3.63 -2.05 -17.09
C SER A 102 2.38 -2.16 -17.98
N ASP A 103 1.30 -2.72 -17.41
CA ASP A 103 -0.03 -2.80 -18.04
C ASP A 103 -0.74 -1.43 -18.06
N PHE A 104 -0.12 -0.38 -17.49
CA PHE A 104 -0.65 0.98 -17.41
C PHE A 104 0.20 1.97 -18.22
N GLU A 105 -0.45 3.01 -18.74
CA GLU A 105 0.14 3.84 -19.79
C GLU A 105 1.32 4.68 -19.30
N ASN A 106 1.21 5.21 -18.09
CA ASN A 106 2.18 6.12 -17.49
C ASN A 106 2.17 5.97 -15.95
N GLN A 107 3.09 6.66 -15.26
CA GLN A 107 3.21 6.52 -13.81
C GLN A 107 1.97 7.01 -13.05
N GLU A 108 1.29 8.04 -13.54
CA GLU A 108 0.06 8.53 -12.92
C GLU A 108 -1.07 7.50 -13.04
N ASP A 109 -1.21 6.87 -14.22
CA ASP A 109 -2.15 5.78 -14.47
C ASP A 109 -1.88 4.59 -13.54
N ASN A 110 -0.61 4.23 -13.34
CA ASN A 110 -0.23 3.20 -12.37
C ASN A 110 -0.61 3.58 -10.93
N VAL A 111 -0.41 4.83 -10.51
CA VAL A 111 -0.77 5.27 -9.15
C VAL A 111 -2.29 5.25 -8.95
N ARG A 112 -3.07 5.66 -9.95
CA ARG A 112 -4.54 5.58 -9.90
C ARG A 112 -5.02 4.13 -9.84
N ALA A 113 -4.41 3.24 -10.62
CA ALA A 113 -4.71 1.81 -10.56
C ALA A 113 -4.35 1.21 -9.19
N MET A 114 -3.20 1.56 -8.63
CA MET A 114 -2.82 1.15 -7.28
C MET A 114 -3.88 1.59 -6.26
N VAL A 115 -4.33 2.85 -6.29
CA VAL A 115 -5.40 3.35 -5.41
C VAL A 115 -6.71 2.60 -5.61
N TYR A 116 -7.08 2.32 -6.87
CA TYR A 116 -8.28 1.56 -7.21
C TYR A 116 -8.27 0.16 -6.56
N TYR A 117 -7.19 -0.61 -6.70
CA TYR A 117 -7.12 -1.94 -6.07
C TYR A 117 -6.97 -1.87 -4.56
N LEU A 118 -6.29 -0.86 -4.01
CA LEU A 118 -6.24 -0.66 -2.56
C LEU A 118 -7.63 -0.42 -1.96
N ASP A 119 -8.47 0.35 -2.65
CA ASP A 119 -9.85 0.60 -2.22
C ASP A 119 -10.70 -0.68 -2.23
N HIS A 120 -10.68 -1.43 -3.34
CA HIS A 120 -11.41 -2.69 -3.44
C HIS A 120 -10.90 -3.74 -2.46
N ALA A 121 -9.58 -3.88 -2.30
CA ALA A 121 -8.98 -4.81 -1.35
C ALA A 121 -9.37 -4.47 0.09
N THR A 122 -9.41 -3.18 0.44
CA THR A 122 -9.87 -2.72 1.75
C THR A 122 -11.35 -3.02 1.96
N ASN A 123 -12.20 -2.69 0.99
CA ASN A 123 -13.64 -2.94 1.07
C ASN A 123 -14.00 -4.44 1.13
N ALA A 124 -13.13 -5.31 0.62
CA ALA A 124 -13.26 -6.77 0.69
C ALA A 124 -12.46 -7.41 1.84
N ASN A 125 -11.82 -6.62 2.70
CA ASN A 125 -11.01 -7.07 3.83
C ASN A 125 -9.90 -8.08 3.46
N LEU A 126 -9.19 -7.84 2.35
CA LEU A 126 -8.22 -8.80 1.82
C LEU A 126 -6.97 -8.94 2.69
N GLU A 127 -6.75 -10.18 3.13
CA GLU A 127 -5.56 -10.65 3.84
C GLU A 127 -5.09 -11.96 3.22
N TYR A 128 -3.79 -12.17 3.22
CA TYR A 128 -3.13 -13.31 2.60
C TYR A 128 -2.16 -13.96 3.58
N LYS A 129 -2.09 -15.29 3.52
CA LYS A 129 -1.04 -16.03 4.22
C LYS A 129 0.27 -15.83 3.48
N HIS A 130 1.28 -15.33 4.17
CA HIS A 130 2.59 -15.06 3.59
C HIS A 130 3.73 -15.55 4.48
N GLY A 131 4.86 -15.86 3.86
CA GLY A 131 6.07 -16.28 4.56
C GLY A 131 6.03 -17.70 5.15
N PRO A 132 7.11 -18.12 5.83
CA PRO A 132 7.26 -19.46 6.36
C PRO A 132 6.25 -19.79 7.46
N ASN A 133 5.85 -18.79 8.26
CA ASN A 133 4.89 -18.94 9.35
C ASN A 133 3.43 -18.86 8.89
N GLN A 134 3.17 -18.55 7.61
CA GLN A 134 1.83 -18.38 7.05
C GLN A 134 1.00 -17.32 7.80
N GLU A 135 1.67 -16.23 8.19
CA GLU A 135 1.05 -15.09 8.87
C GLU A 135 0.08 -14.39 7.92
N LEU A 136 -1.06 -13.96 8.45
CA LEU A 136 -2.03 -13.17 7.71
C LEU A 136 -1.53 -11.73 7.63
N ILE A 137 -1.27 -11.27 6.42
CA ILE A 137 -0.88 -9.90 6.13
C ILE A 137 -1.83 -9.29 5.10
N ARG A 138 -2.07 -7.99 5.21
CA ARG A 138 -3.01 -7.29 4.34
C ARG A 138 -2.45 -7.15 2.93
N TYR A 139 -3.35 -7.05 1.94
CA TYR A 139 -3.01 -6.78 0.54
C TYR A 139 -1.92 -5.71 0.36
N ILE A 140 -2.04 -4.57 1.07
CA ILE A 140 -1.11 -3.44 0.96
C ILE A 140 0.30 -3.74 1.49
N ASP A 141 0.42 -4.68 2.42
CA ASP A 141 1.67 -5.01 3.11
C ASP A 141 2.36 -6.25 2.51
N ILE A 142 1.80 -6.84 1.45
CA ILE A 142 2.42 -7.94 0.71
C ILE A 142 3.78 -7.50 0.16
N PRO A 143 4.87 -8.21 0.48
CA PRO A 143 6.20 -7.89 -0.02
C PRO A 143 6.33 -7.99 -1.54
N ILE A 144 7.21 -7.15 -2.10
CA ILE A 144 7.60 -7.22 -3.50
C ILE A 144 8.82 -8.13 -3.65
N GLU A 145 8.61 -9.31 -4.22
CA GLU A 145 9.63 -10.37 -4.40
C GLU A 145 10.88 -9.86 -5.14
N SER A 146 10.69 -9.18 -6.28
CA SER A 146 11.80 -8.61 -7.07
C SER A 146 12.60 -7.49 -6.37
N CYS A 147 12.08 -6.93 -5.28
CA CYS A 147 12.70 -5.83 -4.53
C CYS A 147 13.22 -6.30 -3.16
N GLY A 148 13.74 -7.52 -3.08
CA GLY A 148 14.32 -8.06 -1.84
C GLY A 148 13.27 -8.30 -0.75
N LYS A 149 12.01 -8.59 -1.15
CA LYS A 149 10.89 -8.83 -0.23
C LYS A 149 10.61 -7.64 0.70
N LEU A 150 10.77 -6.42 0.18
CA LEU A 150 10.38 -5.21 0.88
C LEU A 150 8.91 -4.88 0.62
N THR A 151 8.23 -4.34 1.61
CA THR A 151 6.87 -3.80 1.43
C THR A 151 6.90 -2.53 0.58
N SER A 152 5.76 -2.22 -0.07
CA SER A 152 5.62 -0.99 -0.86
C SER A 152 5.94 0.26 -0.06
N LEU A 153 5.59 0.29 1.24
CA LEU A 153 5.91 1.39 2.14
C LEU A 153 7.42 1.57 2.31
N LYS A 154 8.14 0.47 2.55
CA LYS A 154 9.61 0.51 2.70
C LYS A 154 10.28 1.03 1.44
N ILE A 155 9.86 0.54 0.29
CA ILE A 155 10.39 0.98 -1.01
C ILE A 155 10.11 2.47 -1.22
N ALA A 156 8.89 2.94 -0.93
CA ALA A 156 8.54 4.36 -1.06
C ALA A 156 9.41 5.25 -0.16
N VAL A 157 9.73 4.83 1.07
CA VAL A 157 10.65 5.56 1.96
C VAL A 157 12.07 5.56 1.40
N GLN A 158 12.59 4.40 0.98
CA GLN A 158 13.96 4.25 0.49
C GLN A 158 14.23 5.05 -0.79
N LEU A 159 13.23 5.19 -1.65
CA LEU A 159 13.30 5.99 -2.87
C LEU A 159 12.98 7.47 -2.65
N GLY A 160 12.55 7.87 -1.45
CA GLY A 160 12.16 9.25 -1.16
C GLY A 160 10.92 9.69 -1.96
N LEU A 161 9.85 8.91 -1.89
CA LEU A 161 8.59 9.12 -2.62
C LEU A 161 7.45 9.52 -1.67
N PRO A 162 7.42 10.78 -1.18
CA PRO A 162 6.46 11.21 -0.17
C PRO A 162 5.00 11.17 -0.64
N ASP A 163 4.75 11.39 -1.94
CA ASP A 163 3.43 11.29 -2.57
C ASP A 163 2.84 9.87 -2.47
N LYS A 164 3.67 8.86 -2.79
CA LYS A 164 3.26 7.45 -2.76
C LYS A 164 3.18 6.94 -1.34
N LEU A 165 4.15 7.33 -0.50
CA LEU A 165 4.14 7.03 0.93
C LEU A 165 2.86 7.56 1.59
N TYR A 166 2.46 8.79 1.27
CA TYR A 166 1.22 9.38 1.76
C TYR A 166 0.00 8.50 1.41
N ILE A 167 -0.12 8.06 0.15
CA ILE A 167 -1.20 7.15 -0.28
C ILE A 167 -1.17 5.86 0.53
N LEU A 168 -0.01 5.20 0.61
CA LEU A 168 0.13 3.92 1.32
C LEU A 168 -0.25 4.05 2.80
N LEU A 169 0.22 5.11 3.47
CA LEU A 169 -0.13 5.39 4.86
C LEU A 169 -1.62 5.70 5.04
N ARG A 170 -2.28 6.38 4.10
CA ARG A 170 -3.73 6.61 4.17
C ARG A 170 -4.54 5.32 4.17
N PHE A 171 -4.15 4.36 3.34
CA PHE A 171 -4.71 3.00 3.32
C PHE A 171 -4.21 2.11 4.46
N GLY A 172 -3.31 2.64 5.30
CA GLY A 172 -2.91 1.98 6.53
C GLY A 172 -1.79 0.96 6.37
N ALA A 173 -0.90 1.14 5.39
CA ALA A 173 0.34 0.37 5.31
C ALA A 173 1.13 0.45 6.63
N LEU A 174 1.68 -0.68 7.05
CA LEU A 174 2.40 -0.79 8.31
C LEU A 174 3.82 -0.21 8.20
N VAL A 175 4.19 0.63 9.18
CA VAL A 175 5.54 1.22 9.26
C VAL A 175 6.57 0.22 9.81
N THR A 176 6.11 -0.71 10.65
CA THR A 176 6.93 -1.75 11.28
C THR A 176 6.21 -3.07 11.11
N THR A 177 6.90 -4.08 10.58
CA THR A 177 6.41 -5.46 10.62
C THR A 177 7.19 -6.28 11.65
N GLU A 178 6.60 -7.34 12.19
CA GLU A 178 7.22 -8.16 13.26
C GLU A 178 8.50 -8.88 12.78
N ASN A 179 8.63 -9.08 11.46
CA ASN A 179 9.76 -9.76 10.82
C ASN A 179 10.85 -8.78 10.33
N ASP A 180 10.75 -7.49 10.66
CA ASP A 180 11.74 -6.50 10.23
C ASP A 180 12.97 -6.51 11.14
N ASP A 181 14.13 -6.88 10.58
CA ASP A 181 15.43 -6.76 11.26
C ASP A 181 15.72 -5.32 11.72
N GLU A 182 15.27 -4.33 10.94
CA GLU A 182 15.38 -2.91 11.24
C GLU A 182 14.10 -2.13 10.82
N PRO A 183 13.52 -1.31 11.70
CA PRO A 183 12.41 -0.42 11.34
C PRO A 183 12.80 0.58 10.25
N VAL A 184 11.94 0.79 9.25
CA VAL A 184 12.22 1.70 8.12
C VAL A 184 12.50 3.14 8.55
N VAL A 185 11.91 3.56 9.68
CA VAL A 185 12.15 4.90 10.26
C VAL A 185 13.61 5.03 10.70
N VAL A 186 14.20 3.98 11.29
CA VAL A 186 15.61 3.99 11.73
C VAL A 186 16.53 4.09 10.53
N TRP A 187 16.28 3.28 9.49
CA TRP A 187 17.01 3.38 8.23
C TRP A 187 16.96 4.80 7.65
N LEU A 188 15.80 5.45 7.67
CA LEU A 188 15.63 6.82 7.15
C LEU A 188 16.38 7.84 8.00
N LEU A 189 16.37 7.70 9.33
CA LEU A 189 17.12 8.56 10.22
C LEU A 189 18.63 8.43 9.97
N ASP A 190 19.14 7.21 9.88
CA ASP A 190 20.53 6.92 9.53
C ASP A 190 20.89 7.56 8.19
N LYS A 191 20.03 7.38 7.18
CA LYS A 191 20.24 7.99 5.87
C LYS A 191 20.30 9.51 5.94
N LEU A 192 19.44 10.14 6.74
CA LEU A 192 19.43 11.60 6.93
C LEU A 192 20.69 12.11 7.65
N THR A 193 21.28 11.34 8.57
CA THR A 193 22.53 11.75 9.24
C THR A 193 23.70 11.90 8.28
N GLU A 194 23.70 11.20 7.14
CA GLU A 194 24.74 11.32 6.11
C GLU A 194 24.80 12.72 5.48
N TYR A 195 23.72 13.51 5.55
CA TYR A 195 23.59 14.78 4.82
C TYR A 195 24.00 16.03 5.62
N THR A 196 24.54 15.89 6.84
CA THR A 196 25.20 16.94 7.66
C THR A 196 24.66 18.38 7.47
N GLY A 197 23.38 18.59 7.81
CA GLY A 197 22.73 19.92 7.78
C GLY A 197 22.05 20.31 6.47
N CYS A 198 22.28 19.57 5.38
CA CYS A 198 21.68 19.78 4.06
C CYS A 198 20.77 18.62 3.66
N TYR A 199 19.63 18.48 4.35
CA TYR A 199 18.75 17.32 4.22
C TYR A 199 17.92 17.33 2.93
N PRO A 200 17.86 16.20 2.18
CA PRO A 200 16.99 16.10 1.02
C PRO A 200 15.51 16.25 1.40
N TYR A 201 14.83 17.21 0.77
CA TYR A 201 13.44 17.54 1.07
C TYR A 201 12.51 16.32 1.04
N ASN A 202 12.70 15.43 0.07
CA ASN A 202 11.86 14.23 -0.08
C ASN A 202 12.01 13.28 1.12
N PHE A 203 13.22 13.06 1.62
CA PHE A 203 13.43 12.20 2.79
C PHE A 203 12.90 12.85 4.07
N VAL A 204 13.06 14.17 4.23
CA VAL A 204 12.44 14.91 5.33
C VAL A 204 10.92 14.82 5.28
N SER A 205 10.33 14.95 4.09
CA SER A 205 8.88 14.80 3.88
C SER A 205 8.41 13.38 4.23
N CYS A 206 9.16 12.35 3.83
CA CYS A 206 8.87 10.98 4.23
C CYS A 206 8.91 10.80 5.76
N LEU A 207 9.92 11.35 6.44
CA LEU A 207 10.04 11.28 7.89
C LEU A 207 8.84 11.95 8.57
N GLN A 208 8.45 13.15 8.10
CA GLN A 208 7.29 13.87 8.62
C GLN A 208 6.00 13.05 8.48
N LEU A 209 5.80 12.37 7.34
CA LEU A 209 4.64 11.48 7.13
C LEU A 209 4.66 10.27 8.08
N LEU A 210 5.81 9.62 8.26
CA LEU A 210 5.96 8.49 9.19
C LEU A 210 5.66 8.93 10.64
N CYS A 211 6.18 10.09 11.06
CA CYS A 211 5.92 10.70 12.37
C CYS A 211 4.44 11.00 12.64
N ARG A 212 3.60 11.12 11.60
CA ARG A 212 2.15 11.34 11.76
C ARG A 212 1.38 10.07 12.11
N VAL A 213 1.92 8.89 11.81
CA VAL A 213 1.23 7.61 12.02
C VAL A 213 1.74 6.81 13.22
N VAL A 214 2.97 7.09 13.69
CA VAL A 214 3.54 6.43 14.87
C VAL A 214 3.41 7.30 16.13
N PRO A 215 3.03 6.74 17.29
CA PRO A 215 3.04 7.48 18.56
C PRO A 215 4.42 8.01 18.92
N ASN A 216 5.44 7.16 18.86
CA ASN A 216 6.85 7.49 19.09
C ASN A 216 7.72 6.69 18.13
N ILE A 217 8.91 7.20 17.83
CA ILE A 217 9.94 6.46 17.09
C ILE A 217 10.72 5.63 18.10
N CYS A 218 10.61 4.31 18.00
CA CYS A 218 11.41 3.39 18.80
C CYS A 218 12.40 2.67 17.87
N PRO A 219 13.72 2.85 18.06
CA PRO A 219 14.71 2.22 17.18
C PRO A 219 14.82 0.70 17.37
N LYS A 220 14.38 0.18 18.51
CA LYS A 220 14.31 -1.25 18.82
C LYS A 220 13.08 -1.56 19.65
N SER A 221 12.46 -2.70 19.37
CA SER A 221 11.40 -3.29 20.20
C SER A 221 11.96 -3.63 21.59
N ASP A 222 11.14 -3.51 22.63
CA ASP A 222 11.46 -3.90 24.02
C ASP A 222 12.60 -3.14 24.74
N VAL A 223 12.94 -1.95 24.26
CA VAL A 223 13.94 -1.10 24.91
C VAL A 223 13.27 -0.10 25.87
N ASP A 224 13.86 0.07 27.07
CA ASP A 224 13.42 1.07 28.05
C ASP A 224 13.44 2.48 27.43
N GLN A 225 12.45 3.30 27.79
CA GLN A 225 12.30 4.68 27.31
C GLN A 225 13.54 5.53 27.61
N GLN A 226 14.26 5.26 28.71
CA GLN A 226 15.51 5.97 29.01
C GLN A 226 16.61 5.65 27.98
N LEU A 227 16.73 4.38 27.59
CA LEU A 227 17.72 3.94 26.61
C LEU A 227 17.35 4.43 25.19
N VAL A 228 16.05 4.45 24.84
CA VAL A 228 15.58 5.09 23.60
C VAL A 228 16.01 6.55 23.55
N ARG A 229 15.80 7.31 24.64
CA ARG A 229 16.23 8.72 24.71
C ARG A 229 17.74 8.88 24.52
N GLN A 230 18.54 8.05 25.17
CA GLN A 230 20.00 8.08 25.04
C GLN A 230 20.42 7.84 23.59
N ILE A 231 19.90 6.79 22.95
CA ILE A 231 20.20 6.49 21.53
C ILE A 231 19.81 7.67 20.64
N MET A 232 18.64 8.28 20.87
CA MET A 232 18.17 9.40 20.06
C MET A 232 19.07 10.64 20.19
N PHE A 233 19.53 10.95 21.40
CA PHE A 233 20.44 12.08 21.62
C PHE A 233 21.89 11.80 21.20
N GLU A 234 22.38 10.57 21.32
CA GLU A 234 23.75 10.24 20.95
C GLU A 234 23.91 10.15 19.43
N LYS A 235 22.96 9.48 18.76
CA LYS A 235 23.07 9.18 17.33
C LYS A 235 22.39 10.23 16.43
N TYR A 236 21.29 10.83 16.87
CA TYR A 236 20.45 11.69 16.02
C TYR A 236 20.37 13.14 16.52
N ASN A 237 21.33 13.58 17.35
CA ASN A 237 21.36 14.93 17.92
C ASN A 237 21.18 16.03 16.88
N ASP A 238 21.88 15.93 15.75
CA ASP A 238 21.87 16.95 14.70
C ASP A 238 20.48 17.06 14.05
N LEU A 239 19.80 15.93 13.83
CA LEU A 239 18.42 15.93 13.31
C LEU A 239 17.45 16.60 14.26
N ILE A 240 17.67 16.44 15.57
CA ILE A 240 16.88 17.09 16.62
C ILE A 240 17.18 18.59 16.66
N ASN A 241 18.44 18.98 16.71
CA ASN A 241 18.88 20.38 16.83
C ASN A 241 18.50 21.21 15.61
N HIS A 242 18.51 20.60 14.42
CA HIS A 242 18.07 21.24 13.18
C HIS A 242 16.53 21.21 13.00
N GLY A 243 15.78 20.64 13.94
CA GLY A 243 14.31 20.61 13.90
C GLY A 243 13.72 19.65 12.85
N ILE A 244 14.54 18.73 12.30
CA ILE A 244 14.09 17.70 11.35
C ILE A 244 13.27 16.62 12.06
N MET A 245 13.71 16.24 13.25
CA MET A 245 13.04 15.24 14.07
C MET A 245 12.38 15.90 15.30
N PRO A 246 11.06 15.77 15.47
CA PRO A 246 10.36 16.46 16.54
C PRO A 246 10.55 15.76 17.89
N LEU A 247 10.86 16.55 18.93
CA LEU A 247 11.18 16.07 20.29
C LEU A 247 10.09 15.17 20.91
N ASN A 248 8.84 15.43 20.55
CA ASN A 248 7.65 14.70 21.01
C ASN A 248 7.56 13.27 20.45
N ARG A 249 8.25 12.96 19.34
CA ARG A 249 8.33 11.61 18.76
C ARG A 249 9.57 10.86 19.19
N CYS A 250 10.59 11.55 19.70
CA CYS A 250 11.83 10.96 20.20
C CYS A 250 11.73 10.40 21.62
N GLY A 251 10.55 10.51 22.25
CA GLY A 251 10.36 10.18 23.66
C GLY A 251 10.97 11.18 24.64
N VAL A 252 11.65 12.24 24.18
CA VAL A 252 12.25 13.30 25.01
C VAL A 252 11.15 14.10 25.70
N VAL A 253 10.17 14.54 24.93
CA VAL A 253 8.93 15.16 25.41
C VAL A 253 7.79 14.17 25.17
N PRO A 254 6.81 14.05 26.08
CA PRO A 254 5.63 13.24 25.81
C PRO A 254 4.89 13.72 24.54
N SER A 255 4.44 12.77 23.73
CA SER A 255 3.56 13.07 22.59
C SER A 255 2.26 13.73 23.04
N GLU A 256 1.76 14.67 22.24
CA GLU A 256 0.51 15.37 22.52
C GLU A 256 -0.67 14.40 22.56
N LEU A 257 -1.62 14.62 23.47
CA LEU A 257 -2.84 13.81 23.54
C LEU A 257 -3.61 13.81 22.20
N LYS A 258 -3.60 14.94 21.47
CA LYS A 258 -4.17 15.04 20.11
C LYS A 258 -3.53 14.01 19.15
N HIS A 259 -2.21 13.89 19.18
CA HIS A 259 -1.47 12.93 18.35
C HIS A 259 -1.71 11.50 18.76
N LEU A 260 -1.64 11.21 20.06
CA LEU A 260 -1.94 9.87 20.58
C LEU A 260 -3.36 9.45 20.17
N SER A 261 -4.33 10.37 20.25
CA SER A 261 -5.69 10.14 19.80
C SER A 261 -5.77 9.85 18.29
N ARG A 262 -5.03 10.57 17.44
CA ARG A 262 -4.94 10.26 16.00
C ARG A 262 -4.44 8.85 15.77
N CYS A 263 -3.33 8.46 16.40
CA CYS A 263 -2.78 7.11 16.27
C CYS A 263 -3.78 6.04 16.74
N THR A 264 -4.44 6.26 17.88
CA THR A 264 -5.45 5.33 18.41
C THR A 264 -6.66 5.20 17.49
N ILE A 265 -7.24 6.32 17.04
CA ILE A 265 -8.39 6.33 16.12
C ILE A 265 -8.02 5.62 14.82
N ARG A 266 -6.89 5.98 14.22
CA ARG A 266 -6.41 5.33 12.98
C ARG A 266 -6.16 3.85 13.18
N ASN A 267 -5.59 3.41 14.30
CA ASN A 267 -5.41 1.99 14.60
C ASN A 267 -6.76 1.25 14.70
N ILE A 268 -7.78 1.85 15.31
CA ILE A 268 -9.13 1.25 15.37
C ILE A 268 -9.73 1.16 13.96
N LEU A 269 -9.63 2.22 13.15
CA LEU A 269 -10.09 2.20 11.76
C LEU A 269 -9.32 1.16 10.93
N TRP A 270 -8.01 1.06 11.14
CA TRP A 270 -7.17 0.06 10.50
C TRP A 270 -7.67 -1.34 10.84
N LYS A 271 -7.84 -1.69 12.13
CA LYS A 271 -8.34 -3.01 12.56
C LYS A 271 -9.69 -3.40 11.94
N ASN A 272 -10.52 -2.41 11.61
CA ASN A 272 -11.83 -2.62 11.00
C ASN A 272 -11.85 -2.52 9.46
N PHE A 273 -10.70 -2.36 8.78
CA PHE A 273 -10.61 -2.13 7.33
C PHE A 273 -11.37 -0.89 6.84
N GLU A 274 -11.34 0.17 7.64
CA GLU A 274 -12.11 1.39 7.40
C GLU A 274 -11.21 2.59 7.05
N LEU A 275 -9.90 2.37 6.85
CA LEU A 275 -8.97 3.39 6.38
C LEU A 275 -8.83 3.37 4.84
N PRO A 276 -8.88 4.53 4.15
CA PRO A 276 -9.23 5.86 4.66
C PRO A 276 -10.75 6.12 4.67
N ASN A 277 -11.56 5.20 4.16
CA ASN A 277 -12.96 5.42 3.76
C ASN A 277 -13.90 5.90 4.87
N ALA A 278 -13.77 5.40 6.10
CA ALA A 278 -14.61 5.84 7.21
C ALA A 278 -14.20 7.16 7.84
N ILE A 279 -13.00 7.69 7.57
CA ILE A 279 -12.54 8.93 8.23
C ILE A 279 -13.57 10.04 8.01
N ARG A 280 -14.07 10.18 6.77
CA ARG A 280 -15.09 11.19 6.41
C ARG A 280 -16.49 10.89 6.97
N LYS A 281 -16.75 9.66 7.40
CA LYS A 281 -18.02 9.24 8.00
C LYS A 281 -18.06 9.51 9.51
N LEU A 282 -16.91 9.78 10.15
CA LEU A 282 -16.86 10.09 11.57
C LEU A 282 -17.58 11.41 11.87
N PRO A 283 -18.39 11.48 12.95
CA PRO A 283 -19.13 12.68 13.34
C PRO A 283 -18.22 13.70 14.04
N ILE A 284 -17.21 14.21 13.32
CA ILE A 284 -16.20 15.15 13.82
C ILE A 284 -16.04 16.32 12.82
N PRO A 285 -15.49 17.47 13.25
CA PRO A 285 -15.24 18.61 12.37
C PRO A 285 -14.28 18.28 11.21
N GLU A 286 -14.46 18.96 10.06
CA GLU A 286 -13.66 18.74 8.83
C GLU A 286 -12.15 18.87 9.06
N ARG A 287 -11.72 19.82 9.91
CA ARG A 287 -10.29 19.97 10.28
C ARG A 287 -9.73 18.70 10.92
N LEU A 288 -10.52 18.00 11.73
CA LEU A 288 -10.11 16.73 12.32
C LEU A 288 -10.14 15.59 11.30
N HIS A 289 -11.01 15.62 10.29
CA HIS A 289 -10.92 14.68 9.16
C HIS A 289 -9.57 14.82 8.45
N LYS A 290 -9.16 16.05 8.09
CA LYS A 290 -7.86 16.30 7.43
C LYS A 290 -6.68 15.87 8.30
N TYR A 291 -6.77 16.10 9.61
CA TYR A 291 -5.76 15.66 10.58
C TYR A 291 -5.64 14.13 10.67
N LEU A 292 -6.77 13.41 10.74
CA LEU A 292 -6.79 11.94 10.76
C LEU A 292 -6.38 11.33 9.41
N ASP A 293 -6.66 12.03 8.31
CA ASP A 293 -6.32 11.65 6.94
C ASP A 293 -4.89 12.06 6.53
N LEU A 294 -4.09 12.47 7.52
CA LEU A 294 -2.66 12.80 7.40
C LEU A 294 -2.36 14.00 6.48
N LEU A 295 -3.36 14.81 6.11
CA LEU A 295 -3.19 16.01 5.29
C LEU A 295 -2.59 17.17 6.09
N GLU A 296 -3.04 17.31 7.34
CA GLU A 296 -2.67 18.40 8.26
C GLU A 296 -2.09 17.83 9.56
N ASP A 297 -1.34 18.65 10.31
CA ASP A 297 -0.80 18.33 11.65
C ASP A 297 -1.33 19.30 12.72
#